data_AF-A0A377NJ09-F1
#
_entry.id   AF-A0A377NJ09-F1
#
_cell.length_a   1.000
_cell.length_b   1.000
_cell.length_c   1.000
_cell.angle_alpha   90.00
_cell.angle_beta   90.00
_cell.angle_gamma   90.00
#
_symmetry.space_group_name_H-M   'P 1'
#
loop_
_entity.id
_entity.type
_entity.pdbx_description
1 polymer ?
#
loop_
_entity_poly.entity_id
_entity_poly.type
_entity_poly.pdbx_seq_one_letter_code
_entity_poly.pdbx_strand_id
1 'polypeptide(L)'
;MAALLLDIKEGDEVIMPSFTFVSTANAFVLRGAKIVFVDVRPDTMNIDETLIEAAITEKTRVIVPVHYAAWPARWTPSCSWPRNITCSWWKMPRRA
;
A
#
# COMPACT_ATOMS: atom_id res chain seq x y z
N MET A 1 0.00 10.52 -11.40
CA MET A 1 0.96 9.85 -12.31
C MET A 1 1.52 8.55 -11.74
N ALA A 2 1.76 8.46 -10.43
CA ALA A 2 2.06 7.24 -9.67
C ALA A 2 1.53 5.90 -10.24
N ALA A 3 0.20 5.72 -10.29
CA ALA A 3 -0.41 4.47 -10.75
C ALA A 3 -0.14 4.14 -12.23
N LEU A 4 0.17 5.15 -13.06
CA LEU A 4 0.54 4.96 -14.47
C LEU A 4 1.97 4.45 -14.59
N LEU A 5 2.90 5.04 -13.84
CA LEU A 5 4.32 4.68 -13.88
C LEU A 5 4.61 3.31 -13.26
N LEU A 6 3.79 2.88 -12.31
CA LEU A 6 3.90 1.56 -11.70
C LEU A 6 3.39 0.43 -12.61
N ASP A 7 2.80 0.75 -13.78
CA ASP A 7 2.26 -0.23 -14.75
C ASP A 7 1.36 -1.27 -14.06
N ILE A 8 0.38 -0.73 -13.33
CA ILE A 8 -0.69 -1.48 -12.68
C ILE A 8 -1.65 -1.97 -13.75
N LYS A 9 -1.95 -3.28 -13.69
CA LYS A 9 -2.88 -3.95 -14.59
C LYS A 9 -4.14 -4.38 -13.85
N GLU A 10 -5.13 -4.79 -14.63
CA GLU A 10 -6.36 -5.34 -14.11
C GLU A 10 -6.09 -6.59 -13.25
N GLY A 11 -6.70 -6.63 -12.06
CA GLY A 11 -6.55 -7.74 -11.11
C GLY A 11 -5.32 -7.67 -10.20
N ASP A 12 -4.45 -6.66 -10.35
CA ASP A 12 -3.38 -6.39 -9.39
C ASP A 12 -3.97 -5.86 -8.07
N GLU A 13 -3.41 -6.29 -6.94
CA GLU A 13 -3.87 -5.86 -5.62
C GLU A 13 -3.03 -4.69 -5.07
N VAL A 14 -3.71 -3.69 -4.55
CA VAL A 14 -3.10 -2.50 -3.93
C VAL A 14 -3.57 -2.40 -2.49
N ILE A 15 -2.62 -2.47 -1.56
CA ILE A 15 -2.89 -2.33 -0.13
C ILE A 15 -2.90 -0.85 0.24
N MET A 16 -3.94 -0.39 0.93
CA MET A 16 -4.03 0.98 1.44
C MET A 16 -4.86 1.03 2.73
N PRO A 17 -4.70 2.08 3.57
CA PRO A 17 -5.54 2.22 4.75
C PRO A 17 -7.01 2.41 4.37
N SER A 18 -7.91 1.85 5.18
CA SER A 18 -9.35 2.13 5.12
C SER A 18 -9.65 3.62 5.33
N PHE A 19 -8.84 4.27 6.17
CA PHE A 19 -8.94 5.69 6.46
C PHE A 19 -8.04 6.52 5.53
N THR A 20 -8.57 6.84 4.35
CA THR A 20 -7.92 7.69 3.34
C THR A 20 -8.96 8.53 2.60
N PHE A 21 -8.50 9.58 1.92
CA PHE A 21 -9.32 10.28 0.94
C PHE A 21 -9.60 9.38 -0.28
N VAL A 22 -10.83 9.47 -0.81
CA VAL A 22 -11.33 8.61 -1.90
C VAL A 22 -10.50 8.72 -3.19
N SER A 23 -9.84 9.86 -3.44
CA SER A 23 -9.02 10.02 -4.63
C SER A 23 -7.82 9.06 -4.65
N THR A 24 -7.31 8.66 -3.49
CA THR A 24 -6.21 7.68 -3.36
C THR A 24 -6.64 6.34 -3.94
N ALA A 25 -7.85 5.86 -3.61
CA ALA A 25 -8.38 4.61 -4.14
C ALA A 25 -8.73 4.72 -5.62
N ASN A 26 -9.39 5.81 -6.03
CA ASN A 26 -9.80 6.03 -7.42
C ASN A 26 -8.63 5.99 -8.39
N ALA A 27 -7.44 6.49 -7.99
CA ALA A 27 -6.25 6.45 -8.83
C ALA A 27 -5.85 5.02 -9.28
N PHE A 28 -6.16 4.00 -8.48
CA PHE A 28 -5.86 2.60 -8.77
C PHE A 28 -7.07 1.83 -9.31
N VAL A 29 -8.28 2.13 -8.83
CA VAL A 29 -9.53 1.54 -9.34
C VAL A 29 -9.74 1.86 -10.81
N LEU A 30 -9.42 3.09 -11.25
CA LEU A 30 -9.48 3.48 -12.66
C LEU A 30 -8.51 2.69 -13.56
N ARG A 31 -7.57 1.95 -12.97
CA ARG A 31 -6.62 1.07 -13.69
C ARG A 31 -7.04 -0.41 -13.65
N GLY A 32 -8.19 -0.73 -13.04
CA GLY A 32 -8.66 -2.10 -12.84
C GLY A 32 -7.99 -2.82 -11.67
N ALA A 33 -7.28 -2.10 -10.80
CA ALA A 33 -6.67 -2.69 -9.62
C ALA A 33 -7.72 -2.99 -8.55
N LYS A 34 -7.54 -4.09 -7.82
CA LYS A 34 -8.35 -4.44 -6.66
C LYS A 34 -7.72 -3.83 -5.41
N ILE A 35 -8.52 -3.10 -4.65
CA ILE A 35 -8.06 -2.46 -3.42
C ILE A 35 -8.25 -3.42 -2.24
N VAL A 36 -7.19 -3.60 -1.46
CA VAL A 36 -7.21 -4.33 -0.20
C VAL A 36 -7.05 -3.32 0.92
N PHE A 37 -8.13 -3.13 1.68
CA PHE A 37 -8.11 -2.19 2.79
C PHE A 37 -7.51 -2.86 4.04
N VAL A 38 -6.59 -2.16 4.67
CA VAL A 38 -6.02 -2.51 5.97
C VAL A 38 -6.47 -1.46 6.99
N ASP A 39 -6.69 -1.91 8.22
CA ASP A 39 -7.17 -1.01 9.27
C ASP A 39 -6.09 -0.03 9.72
N VAL A 40 -6.52 1.02 10.41
CA VAL A 40 -5.63 2.05 10.95
C VAL A 40 -5.50 1.94 12.46
N ARG A 41 -4.35 2.35 12.98
CA ARG A 41 -4.15 2.44 14.42
C ARG A 41 -4.90 3.66 14.97
N PRO A 42 -5.59 3.55 16.10
CA PRO A 42 -6.36 4.65 16.69
C PRO A 42 -5.47 5.77 17.26
N ASP A 43 -4.18 5.50 17.49
CA ASP A 43 -3.23 6.47 18.07
C ASP A 43 -2.69 7.49 17.07
N THR A 44 -2.50 7.07 15.82
CA THR A 44 -1.88 7.87 14.75
C THR A 44 -2.80 8.06 13.55
N MET A 45 -3.91 7.30 13.48
CA MET A 45 -4.81 7.23 12.33
C MET A 45 -4.11 6.86 11.02
N ASN A 46 -2.90 6.31 11.12
CA ASN A 46 -2.14 5.76 10.00
C ASN A 46 -2.37 4.25 9.92
N ILE A 47 -2.03 3.66 8.77
CA ILE A 47 -2.12 2.22 8.53
C ILE A 47 -1.41 1.43 9.63
N ASP A 48 -2.04 0.36 10.12
CA ASP A 48 -1.43 -0.55 11.09
C ASP A 48 -0.39 -1.44 10.41
N GLU A 49 0.89 -1.24 10.74
CA GLU A 49 2.00 -1.97 10.17
C GLU A 49 1.93 -3.48 10.42
N THR A 50 1.31 -3.90 11.53
CA THR A 50 1.21 -5.32 11.94
C THR A 50 0.21 -6.10 11.11
N LEU A 51 -0.78 -5.42 10.53
CA LEU A 51 -1.83 -6.04 9.72
C LEU A 51 -1.45 -6.14 8.24
N ILE A 52 -0.40 -5.44 7.81
CA ILE A 52 0.03 -5.43 6.41
C ILE A 52 0.52 -6.82 5.99
N GLU A 53 1.25 -7.54 6.85
CA GLU A 53 1.84 -8.86 6.50
C GLU A 53 0.77 -9.87 6.11
N ALA A 54 -0.34 -9.88 6.86
CA ALA A 54 -1.48 -10.75 6.60
C ALA A 54 -2.27 -10.36 5.33
N ALA A 55 -2.16 -9.11 4.88
CA ALA A 55 -2.86 -8.60 3.70
C ALA A 55 -2.08 -8.81 2.39
N ILE A 56 -0.81 -9.22 2.44
CA ILE A 56 -0.01 -9.49 1.24
C ILE A 56 -0.41 -10.83 0.63
N THR A 57 -0.76 -10.79 -0.66
CA THR A 57 -1.00 -11.95 -1.51
C THR A 57 -0.02 -11.97 -2.68
N GLU A 58 -0.04 -13.03 -3.49
CA GLU A 58 0.75 -13.11 -4.72
C GLU A 58 0.37 -12.05 -5.77
N LYS A 59 -0.83 -11.48 -5.65
CA LYS A 59 -1.34 -10.42 -6.53
C LYS A 59 -1.00 -9.02 -6.03
N THR A 60 -0.51 -8.88 -4.81
CA THR A 60 -0.15 -7.58 -4.25
C THR A 60 1.02 -6.97 -5.02
N ARG A 61 0.82 -5.76 -5.55
CA ARG A 61 1.82 -5.02 -6.31
C ARG A 61 2.36 -3.81 -5.60
N VAL A 62 1.50 -3.14 -4.84
CA VAL A 62 1.78 -1.82 -4.27
C VAL A 62 1.16 -1.73 -2.89
N ILE A 63 1.90 -1.11 -1.99
CA ILE A 63 1.42 -0.67 -0.68
C ILE A 63 1.44 0.85 -0.70
N VAL A 64 0.31 1.48 -0.41
CA VAL A 64 0.13 2.93 -0.43
C VAL A 64 -0.17 3.40 0.99
N PRO A 65 0.85 3.76 1.79
CA PRO A 65 0.60 4.47 3.04
C PRO A 65 0.05 5.86 2.78
N VAL A 66 -0.75 6.33 3.72
CA VAL A 66 -1.18 7.73 3.80
C VAL A 66 -0.56 8.33 5.05
N HIS A 67 -0.01 9.54 4.92
CA HIS A 67 0.48 10.32 6.05
C HIS A 67 -0.64 11.21 6.55
N TYR A 68 -1.45 10.67 7.46
CA TYR A 68 -2.62 11.38 7.95
C TYR A 68 -2.21 12.59 8.80
N ALA A 69 -2.88 13.73 8.60
CA ALA A 69 -2.66 14.98 9.35
C ALA A 69 -1.20 15.48 9.37
N ALA A 70 -0.44 15.26 8.29
CA ALA A 70 1.00 15.54 8.21
C ALA A 70 1.87 14.78 9.23
N TRP A 71 1.27 13.78 9.89
CA TRP A 71 1.99 12.83 10.73
C TRP A 71 2.58 11.72 9.86
N PRO A 72 3.90 11.51 9.88
CA PRO A 72 4.50 10.44 9.09
C PRO A 72 4.02 9.09 9.64
N ALA A 73 3.41 8.30 8.76
CA ALA A 73 3.20 6.87 8.98
C ALA A 73 4.52 6.26 9.47
N ARG A 74 4.48 5.47 10.54
CA ARG A 74 5.69 4.99 11.20
C ARG A 74 6.27 3.82 10.41
N TRP A 75 7.28 4.11 9.61
CA TRP A 75 8.08 3.11 8.93
C TRP A 75 9.38 2.89 9.71
N THR A 76 9.45 1.89 10.60
CA THR A 76 10.71 1.53 11.28
C THR A 76 11.52 0.52 10.44
N PRO A 77 12.86 0.53 10.51
CA PRO A 77 13.72 -0.47 9.84
C PRO A 77 13.56 -1.89 10.37
N SER A 78 12.84 -2.07 11.49
CA SER A 78 12.63 -3.35 12.16
C SER A 78 11.62 -4.25 11.46
N CYS A 79 10.83 -3.73 10.52
CA CYS A 79 10.04 -4.59 9.64
C CYS A 79 10.98 -5.26 8.65
N SER A 80 11.54 -6.40 9.05
CA SER A 80 12.35 -7.29 8.22
C SER A 80 11.50 -7.97 7.16
N TRP A 81 10.88 -7.19 6.27
CA TRP A 81 10.26 -7.70 5.07
C TRP A 81 11.35 -8.38 4.21
N PRO A 82 11.05 -9.48 3.51
CA PRO A 82 12.04 -10.21 2.74
C PRO A 82 12.70 -9.32 1.67
N ARG A 83 13.90 -8.79 2.00
CA ARG A 83 14.99 -8.18 1.22
C ARG A 83 14.72 -7.30 -0.03
N ASN A 84 13.48 -7.02 -0.40
CA ASN A 84 13.11 -6.24 -1.60
C ASN A 84 12.19 -5.04 -1.31
N ILE A 85 12.05 -4.64 -0.05
CA ILE A 85 11.17 -3.54 0.34
C ILE A 85 11.95 -2.56 1.21
N THR A 86 12.65 -1.63 0.56
CA THR A 86 13.13 -0.39 1.20
C THR A 86 12.53 0.82 0.49
N CYS A 87 12.26 1.84 1.29
CA CYS A 87 11.24 2.87 1.14
C CYS A 87 11.31 3.74 -0.14
N SER A 88 10.14 4.28 -0.49
CA SER A 88 9.79 5.09 -1.67
C SER A 88 9.63 4.28 -2.96
N TRP A 89 8.38 4.04 -3.35
CA TRP A 89 8.00 3.58 -4.70
C TRP A 89 8.60 2.24 -5.16
N TRP A 90 8.36 1.14 -4.44
CA TRP A 90 8.70 -0.18 -4.98
C TRP A 90 7.47 -0.92 -5.50
N LYS A 91 7.37 -0.97 -6.84
CA LYS A 91 6.59 -1.98 -7.56
C LYS A 91 7.11 -3.34 -7.13
N MET A 92 6.29 -4.18 -6.48
CA MET A 92 6.71 -5.55 -6.21
C MET A 92 6.99 -6.26 -7.55
N PRO A 93 8.17 -6.90 -7.71
CA PRO A 93 8.46 -7.63 -8.94
C PRO A 93 7.38 -8.68 -9.17
N ARG A 94 7.01 -8.86 -10.45
CA ARG A 94 6.19 -10.01 -10.84
C ARG A 94 6.99 -11.25 -10.47
N ARG A 95 6.58 -11.96 -9.40
CA ARG A 95 7.01 -13.35 -9.22
C ARG A 95 6.57 -14.08 -10.49
N ALA A 96 7.57 -14.52 -11.25
CA ALA A 96 7.40 -15.34 -12.44
C ALA A 96 6.84 -16.70 -12.05
#